data_AF-A0A2N8MP14-F1
#
_entry.id   AF-A0A2N8MP14-F1
#
_cell.length_a   1.000
_cell.length_b   1.000
_cell.length_c   1.000
_cell.angle_alpha   90.00
_cell.angle_beta   90.00
_cell.angle_gamma   90.00
#
_symmetry.space_group_name_H-M   'P 1'
#
loop_
_entity.id
_entity.type
_entity.pdbx_description
1 polymer ?
#
loop_
_entity_poly.entity_id
_entity_poly.type
_entity_poly.pdbx_seq_one_letter_code
_entity_poly.pdbx_strand_id
1 'polypeptide(L)'
;MAVLAAAFVALATLVVAAPPVRAADFPQNPRNDPFYAQPSPFPDVAPGTVLDSRPVTVRALALPLPIRAWQVKYKSTDTRGRPIADVATVLQPLVPPPGPRKLVSYQTAQDGLTTDCAPSYVLRTGLALPAEELALMVPLLAAGHTVVTADYQGPDSQWTAGLNTAHGVLDGIRAAQRFAPARLNGAATPTALMGYSGGALASQWANEIQPSYAPELKFAGVAAGGVPADMGYIARQIDGGPLSGVYIGAAVGLSRAYPEIDLATLLNARGKAAFAEVGKQCIDQFSVGQAFRRMADYVTVPELLDVPAVKRVIAENVMGGHEPGSPTYFYQGIFDELTPIPPVDKLVAKYCAAGVKIKYDRIPVGEHVTVAVQGAPGALAYVNDRLAGKPVPSSC
;
A
#
# COMPACT_ATOMS: atom_id res chain seq x y z
N MET A 1 4.84 73.02 -4.36
CA MET A 1 5.01 72.34 -3.05
C MET A 1 3.62 71.93 -2.60
N ALA A 2 3.23 70.68 -2.88
CA ALA A 2 3.37 69.52 -1.98
C ALA A 2 2.33 69.59 -0.83
N VAL A 3 1.56 68.57 -0.45
CA VAL A 3 1.52 67.14 -0.80
C VAL A 3 0.25 66.55 -0.14
N LEU A 4 -0.41 65.63 -0.85
CA LEU A 4 -1.29 64.51 -0.46
C LEU A 4 -2.43 64.67 0.57
N ALA A 5 -3.66 64.54 0.04
CA ALA A 5 -4.73 63.77 0.66
C ALA A 5 -4.53 62.27 0.38
N ALA A 6 -4.51 61.44 1.42
CA ALA A 6 -4.56 59.99 1.29
C ALA A 6 -5.89 59.48 1.85
N ALA A 7 -6.77 59.06 0.94
CA ALA A 7 -8.00 58.35 1.28
C ALA A 7 -7.66 56.92 1.69
N PHE A 8 -8.08 56.52 2.89
CA PHE A 8 -8.08 55.13 3.33
C PHE A 8 -9.13 54.34 2.53
N VAL A 9 -8.68 53.46 1.64
CA VAL A 9 -9.53 52.43 1.06
C VAL A 9 -9.63 51.28 2.07
N ALA A 10 -10.80 51.12 2.67
CA ALA A 10 -11.12 49.97 3.49
C ALA A 10 -11.23 48.72 2.59
N LEU A 11 -10.24 47.83 2.66
CA LEU A 11 -10.39 46.46 2.15
C LEU A 11 -11.29 45.70 3.13
N ALA A 12 -12.55 45.51 2.78
CA ALA A 12 -13.41 44.54 3.45
C ALA A 12 -12.92 43.13 3.07
N THR A 13 -12.22 42.46 3.99
CA THR A 13 -11.92 41.04 3.91
C THR A 13 -13.23 40.25 3.98
N LEU A 14 -13.69 39.73 2.85
CA LEU A 14 -14.66 38.63 2.80
C LEU A 14 -14.00 37.39 3.38
N VAL A 15 -14.09 37.22 4.71
CA VAL A 15 -13.89 35.93 5.35
C VAL A 15 -15.12 35.10 4.97
N VAL A 16 -14.99 34.26 3.95
CA VAL A 16 -15.96 33.20 3.69
C VAL A 16 -15.86 32.24 4.87
N ALA A 17 -16.78 32.36 5.82
CA ALA A 17 -16.90 31.41 6.91
C ALA A 17 -17.24 30.04 6.30
N ALA A 18 -16.28 29.12 6.32
CA ALA A 18 -16.56 27.72 5.98
C ALA A 18 -17.61 27.20 6.98
N PRO A 19 -18.65 26.48 6.52
CA PRO A 19 -19.65 25.92 7.41
C PRO A 19 -18.99 24.98 8.43
N PRO A 20 -19.48 24.93 9.69
CA PRO A 20 -18.92 24.05 10.70
C PRO A 20 -19.04 22.59 10.26
N VAL A 21 -17.92 21.88 10.24
CA VAL A 21 -17.86 20.44 9.96
C VAL A 21 -18.64 19.71 11.06
N ARG A 22 -19.70 18.99 10.69
CA ARG A 22 -20.51 18.20 11.63
C ARG A 22 -19.88 16.81 11.81
N ALA A 23 -20.09 16.19 12.98
CA ALA A 23 -19.64 14.80 13.23
C ALA A 23 -20.22 13.79 12.22
N ALA A 24 -21.38 14.08 11.64
CA ALA A 24 -21.99 13.29 10.57
C ALA A 24 -21.24 13.37 9.22
N ASP A 25 -20.28 14.30 9.07
CA ASP A 25 -19.50 14.50 7.84
C ASP A 25 -18.25 13.61 7.78
N PHE A 26 -17.92 12.89 8.86
CA PHE A 26 -16.80 11.95 8.92
C PHE A 26 -17.26 10.50 8.66
N PRO A 27 -16.41 9.68 8.02
CA PRO A 27 -16.71 8.27 7.78
C PRO A 27 -16.92 7.51 9.09
N GLN A 28 -17.87 6.58 9.10
CA GLN A 28 -17.93 5.55 10.13
C GLN A 28 -16.63 4.74 10.13
N ASN A 29 -16.18 4.35 11.32
CA ASN A 29 -15.04 3.46 11.47
C ASN A 29 -15.33 2.12 10.75
N PRO A 30 -14.38 1.52 10.01
CA PRO A 30 -14.63 0.31 9.22
C PRO A 30 -15.19 -0.87 10.02
N ARG A 31 -14.81 -0.99 11.30
CA ARG A 31 -15.30 -2.04 12.21
C ARG A 31 -16.82 -1.96 12.45
N ASN A 32 -17.39 -0.78 12.28
CA ASN A 32 -18.81 -0.49 12.52
C ASN A 32 -19.57 -0.15 11.21
N ASP A 33 -18.92 -0.28 10.06
CA ASP A 33 -19.47 0.11 8.76
C ASP A 33 -19.81 -1.14 7.95
N PRO A 34 -21.11 -1.42 7.67
CA PRO A 34 -21.56 -2.60 6.94
C PRO A 34 -20.92 -2.76 5.55
N PHE A 35 -20.38 -1.69 4.96
CA PHE A 35 -19.67 -1.78 3.69
C PHE A 35 -18.47 -2.74 3.75
N TYR A 36 -17.76 -2.80 4.89
CA TYR A 36 -16.60 -3.68 5.08
C TYR A 36 -16.96 -5.10 5.56
N ALA A 37 -18.24 -5.38 5.86
CA ALA A 37 -18.65 -6.70 6.33
C ALA A 37 -18.51 -7.77 5.25
N GLN A 38 -18.09 -8.98 5.61
CA GLN A 38 -18.01 -10.10 4.68
C GLN A 38 -19.42 -10.58 4.26
N PRO A 39 -19.71 -10.78 2.95
CA PRO A 39 -20.96 -11.38 2.50
C PRO A 39 -21.13 -12.81 3.03
N SER A 40 -22.35 -13.16 3.44
CA SER A 40 -22.72 -14.52 3.84
C SER A 40 -24.14 -14.86 3.37
N PRO A 41 -24.33 -15.85 2.48
CA PRO A 41 -23.28 -16.62 1.80
C PRO A 41 -22.46 -15.74 0.84
N PHE A 42 -21.24 -16.17 0.52
CA PHE A 42 -20.39 -15.45 -0.41
C PHE A 42 -20.91 -15.63 -1.85
N PRO A 43 -21.07 -14.57 -2.66
CA PRO A 43 -21.50 -14.71 -4.05
C PRO A 43 -20.51 -15.55 -4.89
N ASP A 44 -21.05 -16.45 -5.71
CA ASP A 44 -20.27 -17.23 -6.66
C ASP A 44 -19.96 -16.42 -7.93
N VAL A 45 -19.05 -15.46 -7.78
CA VAL A 45 -18.56 -14.58 -8.86
C VAL A 45 -17.05 -14.69 -9.00
N ALA A 46 -16.48 -14.22 -10.10
CA ALA A 46 -15.02 -14.24 -10.27
C ALA A 46 -14.32 -13.21 -9.36
N PRO A 47 -13.05 -13.44 -8.95
CA PRO A 47 -12.23 -12.41 -8.32
C PRO A 47 -12.17 -11.10 -9.13
N GLY A 48 -12.13 -9.98 -8.42
CA GLY A 48 -12.25 -8.63 -8.96
C GLY A 48 -13.66 -8.24 -9.43
N THR A 49 -14.70 -9.03 -9.12
CA THR A 49 -16.09 -8.62 -9.36
C THR A 49 -16.50 -7.60 -8.33
N VAL A 50 -17.06 -6.47 -8.78
CA VAL A 50 -17.62 -5.44 -7.91
C VAL A 50 -18.88 -5.99 -7.24
N LEU A 51 -18.89 -5.99 -5.91
CA LEU A 51 -19.99 -6.44 -5.07
C LEU A 51 -20.87 -5.28 -4.62
N ASP A 52 -20.26 -4.13 -4.33
CA ASP A 52 -20.95 -2.90 -3.94
C ASP A 52 -20.05 -1.69 -4.22
N SER A 53 -20.62 -0.49 -4.28
CA SER A 53 -19.84 0.75 -4.42
C SER A 53 -20.56 1.94 -3.82
N ARG A 54 -19.80 2.92 -3.31
CA ARG A 54 -20.35 4.17 -2.81
C ARG A 54 -19.44 5.36 -3.14
N PRO A 55 -19.99 6.54 -3.47
CA PRO A 55 -19.19 7.76 -3.58
C PRO A 55 -18.63 8.12 -2.21
N VAL A 56 -17.41 8.66 -2.19
CA VAL A 56 -16.75 9.09 -0.93
C VAL A 56 -16.07 10.43 -1.09
N THR A 57 -15.96 11.15 0.02
CA THR A 57 -15.16 12.37 0.12
C THR A 57 -13.75 11.98 0.58
N VAL A 58 -12.75 12.36 -0.20
CA VAL A 58 -11.34 12.24 0.17
C VAL A 58 -10.91 13.52 0.88
N ARG A 59 -10.09 13.39 1.92
CA ARG A 59 -9.64 14.50 2.76
C ARG A 59 -8.13 14.53 2.89
N ALA A 60 -7.59 15.73 3.06
CA ALA A 60 -6.22 15.95 3.55
C ALA A 60 -6.29 16.90 4.74
N LEU A 61 -5.69 16.51 5.87
CA LEU A 61 -5.78 17.27 7.13
C LEU A 61 -7.24 17.59 7.50
N ALA A 62 -8.12 16.58 7.42
CA ALA A 62 -9.58 16.70 7.59
C ALA A 62 -10.33 17.63 6.60
N LEU A 63 -9.64 18.31 5.69
CA LEU A 63 -10.27 19.18 4.70
C LEU A 63 -10.67 18.37 3.46
N PRO A 64 -11.93 18.49 2.98
CA PRO A 64 -12.37 17.79 1.79
C PRO A 64 -11.64 18.32 0.55
N LEU A 65 -11.18 17.41 -0.30
CA LEU A 65 -10.59 17.75 -1.59
C LEU A 65 -11.60 17.55 -2.73
N PRO A 66 -11.54 18.35 -3.79
CA PRO A 66 -12.41 18.22 -4.97
C PRO A 66 -11.96 17.05 -5.87
N ILE A 67 -11.72 15.87 -5.29
CA ILE A 67 -11.35 14.65 -6.00
C ILE A 67 -12.60 13.78 -6.08
N ARG A 68 -12.98 13.40 -7.29
CA ARG A 68 -14.09 12.47 -7.50
C ARG A 68 -13.62 11.06 -7.13
N ALA A 69 -14.22 10.48 -6.10
CA ALA A 69 -13.78 9.23 -5.53
C ALA A 69 -14.93 8.28 -5.20
N TRP A 70 -14.65 6.99 -5.26
CA TRP A 70 -15.54 5.92 -4.82
C TRP A 70 -14.78 4.89 -4.02
N GLN A 71 -15.44 4.35 -3.00
CA GLN A 71 -15.07 3.03 -2.50
C GLN A 71 -15.80 1.97 -3.31
N VAL A 72 -15.07 0.92 -3.68
CA VAL A 72 -15.56 -0.23 -4.44
C VAL A 72 -15.25 -1.46 -3.61
N LYS A 73 -16.29 -2.19 -3.22
CA LYS A 73 -16.17 -3.49 -2.57
C LYS A 73 -16.10 -4.55 -3.66
N TYR A 74 -15.13 -5.45 -3.59
CA TYR A 74 -14.95 -6.50 -4.59
C TYR A 74 -14.62 -7.85 -3.96
N LYS A 75 -14.90 -8.93 -4.69
CA LYS A 75 -14.45 -10.27 -4.32
C LYS A 75 -12.95 -10.40 -4.60
N SER A 76 -12.19 -10.88 -3.63
CA SER A 76 -10.81 -11.33 -3.76
C SER A 76 -10.63 -12.70 -3.11
N THR A 77 -9.39 -13.11 -2.93
CA THR A 77 -8.98 -14.42 -2.45
C THR A 77 -7.87 -14.25 -1.42
N ASP A 78 -7.99 -14.85 -0.24
CA ASP A 78 -6.92 -14.79 0.77
C ASP A 78 -5.74 -15.73 0.43
N THR A 79 -4.71 -15.73 1.29
CA THR A 79 -3.52 -16.60 1.17
C THR A 79 -3.86 -18.10 1.08
N ARG A 80 -5.05 -18.53 1.53
CA ARG A 80 -5.49 -19.92 1.57
C ARG A 80 -6.49 -20.27 0.47
N GLY A 81 -6.75 -19.37 -0.48
CA GLY A 81 -7.71 -19.62 -1.55
C GLY A 81 -9.16 -19.39 -1.15
N ARG A 82 -9.44 -18.85 0.04
CA ARG A 82 -10.80 -18.61 0.51
C ARG A 82 -11.31 -17.28 -0.04
N PRO A 83 -12.60 -17.19 -0.44
CA PRO A 83 -13.16 -15.94 -0.93
C PRO A 83 -13.27 -14.93 0.21
N ILE A 84 -12.82 -13.70 -0.05
CA ILE A 84 -12.95 -12.55 0.85
C ILE A 84 -13.52 -11.36 0.08
N ALA A 85 -14.21 -10.46 0.76
CA ALA A 85 -14.59 -9.17 0.23
C ALA A 85 -13.57 -8.14 0.71
N ASP A 86 -12.99 -7.41 -0.23
CA ASP A 86 -12.00 -6.37 0.01
C ASP A 86 -12.51 -5.03 -0.54
N VAL A 87 -11.84 -3.94 -0.18
CA VAL A 87 -12.23 -2.58 -0.54
C VAL A 87 -11.09 -1.86 -1.24
N ALA A 88 -11.41 -1.14 -2.31
CA ALA A 88 -10.48 -0.22 -2.96
C ALA A 88 -11.11 1.16 -3.10
N THR A 89 -10.27 2.19 -3.07
CA THR A 89 -10.66 3.56 -3.41
C THR A 89 -10.21 3.88 -4.83
N VAL A 90 -11.18 4.21 -5.69
CA VAL A 90 -10.94 4.66 -7.08
C VAL A 90 -11.04 6.18 -7.10
N LEU A 91 -9.95 6.84 -7.48
CA LEU A 91 -9.80 8.28 -7.58
C LEU A 91 -9.74 8.67 -9.06
N GLN A 92 -10.60 9.58 -9.48
CA GLN A 92 -10.59 10.09 -10.85
C GLN A 92 -9.93 11.46 -10.94
N PRO A 93 -9.20 11.72 -12.06
CA PRO A 93 -8.69 13.06 -12.33
C PRO A 93 -9.85 14.02 -12.53
N LEU A 94 -9.73 15.24 -12.01
CA LEU A 94 -10.77 16.26 -12.10
C LEU A 94 -11.10 16.60 -13.56
N VAL A 95 -10.06 16.71 -14.39
CA VAL A 95 -10.16 16.92 -15.84
C VAL A 95 -9.49 15.73 -16.54
N PRO A 96 -10.24 14.67 -16.85
CA PRO A 96 -9.68 13.53 -17.57
C PRO A 96 -9.29 13.96 -19.00
N PRO A 97 -8.13 13.53 -19.52
CA PRO A 97 -7.72 13.84 -20.89
C PRO A 97 -8.68 13.19 -21.90
N PRO A 98 -8.76 13.71 -23.14
CA PRO A 98 -9.49 13.05 -24.21
C PRO A 98 -8.85 11.69 -24.55
N GLY A 99 -9.68 10.73 -24.96
CA GLY A 99 -9.22 9.39 -25.37
C GLY A 99 -9.26 8.33 -24.27
N PRO A 100 -8.56 7.19 -24.45
CA PRO A 100 -8.58 6.08 -23.50
C PRO A 100 -7.99 6.48 -22.15
N ARG A 101 -8.73 6.17 -21.08
CA ARG A 101 -8.26 6.39 -19.70
C ARG A 101 -7.18 5.38 -19.33
N LYS A 102 -6.22 5.84 -18.55
CA LYS A 102 -5.13 5.04 -17.99
C LYS A 102 -5.34 4.86 -16.50
N LEU A 103 -4.80 3.77 -15.97
CA LEU A 103 -4.89 3.42 -14.56
C LEU A 103 -3.48 3.38 -13.94
N VAL A 104 -3.36 3.96 -12.76
CA VAL A 104 -2.23 3.68 -11.87
C VAL A 104 -2.78 2.99 -10.64
N SER A 105 -2.34 1.76 -10.40
CA SER A 105 -2.54 1.13 -9.11
C SER A 105 -1.48 1.67 -8.18
N TYR A 106 -1.91 2.44 -7.19
CA TYR A 106 -1.03 3.00 -6.18
C TYR A 106 -1.20 2.18 -4.90
N GLN A 107 -0.11 1.57 -4.43
CA GLN A 107 -0.09 0.85 -3.17
C GLN A 107 0.50 1.78 -2.10
N THR A 108 -0.32 2.14 -1.12
CA THR A 108 0.14 2.85 0.08
C THR A 108 0.93 1.91 0.99
N ALA A 109 1.83 2.43 1.81
CA ALA A 109 2.39 1.71 2.94
C ALA A 109 1.32 1.62 4.06
N GLN A 110 0.36 0.69 3.90
CA GLN A 110 -0.75 0.53 4.86
C GLN A 110 -0.23 0.16 6.25
N ASP A 111 0.73 -0.76 6.29
CA ASP A 111 1.52 -1.15 7.46
C ASP A 111 0.71 -1.23 8.76
N GLY A 112 -0.47 -1.85 8.66
CA GLY A 112 -1.49 -1.76 9.69
C GLY A 112 -1.95 -3.12 10.15
N LEU A 113 -2.35 -3.24 11.41
CA LEU A 113 -2.92 -4.46 11.96
C LEU A 113 -4.39 -4.31 12.30
N THR A 114 -5.02 -3.23 11.83
CA THR A 114 -6.44 -2.98 11.94
C THR A 114 -6.96 -2.31 10.67
N THR A 115 -8.24 -2.52 10.38
CA THR A 115 -8.95 -1.80 9.33
C THR A 115 -9.01 -0.29 9.57
N ASP A 116 -8.67 0.20 10.77
CA ASP A 116 -8.56 1.64 11.06
C ASP A 116 -7.40 2.31 10.30
N CYS A 117 -6.43 1.53 9.84
CA CYS A 117 -5.31 1.99 9.00
C CYS A 117 -5.58 1.75 7.51
N ALA A 118 -6.74 1.18 7.15
CA ALA A 118 -7.04 0.81 5.77
C ALA A 118 -7.03 2.07 4.88
N PRO A 119 -6.34 2.04 3.71
CA PRO A 119 -6.25 3.17 2.79
C PRO A 119 -7.61 3.78 2.47
N SER A 120 -8.61 2.92 2.25
CA SER A 120 -9.96 3.37 1.94
C SER A 120 -10.62 4.17 3.06
N TYR A 121 -10.27 3.91 4.32
CA TYR A 121 -10.78 4.66 5.46
C TYR A 121 -9.95 5.92 5.73
N VAL A 122 -8.63 5.80 5.78
CA VAL A 122 -7.77 6.94 6.17
C VAL A 122 -7.80 8.05 5.12
N LEU A 123 -7.98 7.73 3.83
CA LEU A 123 -8.18 8.75 2.79
C LEU A 123 -9.48 9.54 2.98
N ARG A 124 -10.49 8.97 3.64
CA ARG A 124 -11.75 9.68 3.95
C ARG A 124 -11.66 10.54 5.21
N THR A 125 -10.72 10.26 6.11
CA THR A 125 -10.49 11.07 7.31
C THR A 125 -9.44 12.14 7.04
N GLY A 126 -8.35 11.80 6.34
CA GLY A 126 -7.22 12.66 6.06
C GLY A 126 -6.34 12.96 7.28
N LEU A 127 -6.41 12.12 8.33
CA LEU A 127 -5.82 12.38 9.65
C LEU A 127 -4.86 11.31 10.16
N ALA A 128 -4.83 10.14 9.56
CA ALA A 128 -4.03 9.00 10.00
C ALA A 128 -3.19 8.46 8.84
N LEU A 129 -2.05 7.84 9.15
CA LEU A 129 -1.25 7.18 8.12
C LEU A 129 -2.03 6.01 7.49
N PRO A 130 -1.86 5.72 6.19
CA PRO A 130 -1.03 6.45 5.22
C PRO A 130 -1.78 7.54 4.41
N ALA A 131 -2.70 8.31 5.00
CA ALA A 131 -3.48 9.33 4.25
C ALA A 131 -2.61 10.44 3.62
N GLU A 132 -1.43 10.72 4.18
CA GLU A 132 -0.43 11.63 3.64
C GLU A 132 0.08 11.21 2.26
N GLU A 133 0.03 9.92 1.92
CA GLU A 133 0.41 9.43 0.59
C GLU A 133 -0.55 9.87 -0.52
N LEU A 134 -1.70 10.47 -0.17
CA LEU A 134 -2.52 11.20 -1.12
C LEU A 134 -1.70 12.27 -1.87
N ALA A 135 -0.68 12.85 -1.23
CA ALA A 135 0.24 13.80 -1.86
C ALA A 135 1.04 13.18 -3.03
N LEU A 136 1.24 11.86 -3.05
CA LEU A 136 1.89 11.12 -4.13
C LEU A 136 0.89 10.64 -5.19
N MET A 137 -0.38 10.47 -4.84
CA MET A 137 -1.46 10.16 -5.78
C MET A 137 -1.92 11.39 -6.58
N VAL A 138 -1.91 12.59 -5.98
CA VAL A 138 -2.35 13.84 -6.63
C VAL A 138 -1.58 14.14 -7.91
N PRO A 139 -0.23 14.03 -7.98
CA PRO A 139 0.50 14.19 -9.23
C PRO A 139 0.09 13.20 -10.34
N LEU A 140 -0.29 11.96 -9.99
CA LEU A 140 -0.80 10.98 -10.95
C LEU A 140 -2.17 11.40 -11.51
N LEU A 141 -3.05 11.91 -10.64
CA LEU A 141 -4.34 12.48 -11.03
C LEU A 141 -4.15 13.73 -11.90
N ALA A 142 -3.19 14.60 -11.56
CA ALA A 142 -2.85 15.78 -12.34
C ALA A 142 -2.27 15.42 -13.72
N ALA A 143 -1.57 14.29 -13.84
CA ALA A 143 -1.11 13.73 -15.11
C ALA A 143 -2.26 13.06 -15.93
N GLY A 144 -3.49 13.07 -15.42
CA GLY A 144 -4.68 12.59 -16.12
C GLY A 144 -4.98 11.10 -15.92
N HIS A 145 -4.27 10.42 -15.00
CA HIS A 145 -4.51 9.00 -14.73
C HIS A 145 -5.63 8.83 -13.71
N THR A 146 -6.44 7.78 -13.86
CA THR A 146 -7.26 7.27 -12.76
C THR A 146 -6.35 6.50 -11.81
N VAL A 147 -6.55 6.67 -10.51
CA VAL A 147 -5.77 5.97 -9.48
C VAL A 147 -6.68 4.98 -8.74
N VAL A 148 -6.19 3.77 -8.50
CA VAL A 148 -6.83 2.82 -7.57
C VAL A 148 -5.86 2.49 -6.45
N THR A 149 -6.34 2.53 -5.21
CA THR A 149 -5.61 2.04 -4.02
C THR A 149 -6.49 1.04 -3.28
N ALA A 150 -5.98 -0.18 -3.14
CA ALA A 150 -6.68 -1.28 -2.50
C ALA A 150 -6.26 -1.42 -1.05
N ASP A 151 -7.17 -1.88 -0.19
CA ASP A 151 -6.89 -2.28 1.19
C ASP A 151 -6.24 -3.67 1.21
N TYR A 152 -5.15 -3.84 0.43
CA TYR A 152 -4.60 -5.13 -0.01
C TYR A 152 -4.21 -6.10 1.11
N GLN A 153 -4.14 -5.65 2.36
CA GLN A 153 -3.97 -6.52 3.51
C GLN A 153 -5.25 -7.31 3.87
N GLY A 154 -6.37 -7.03 3.21
CA GLY A 154 -7.65 -7.71 3.38
C GLY A 154 -8.36 -7.37 4.72
N PRO A 155 -9.53 -7.98 4.96
CA PRO A 155 -10.38 -7.68 6.11
C PRO A 155 -9.72 -8.00 7.46
N ASP A 156 -8.79 -8.97 7.48
CA ASP A 156 -8.06 -9.38 8.68
C ASP A 156 -6.74 -8.61 8.87
N SER A 157 -6.41 -7.67 7.96
CA SER A 157 -5.13 -6.95 7.98
C SER A 157 -3.94 -7.90 8.10
N GLN A 158 -3.84 -8.85 7.15
CA GLN A 158 -2.77 -9.84 7.06
C GLN A 158 -1.47 -9.21 6.52
N TRP A 159 -0.98 -8.19 7.21
CA TRP A 159 0.22 -7.44 6.80
C TRP A 159 1.41 -8.39 6.61
N THR A 160 2.19 -8.13 5.56
CA THR A 160 3.33 -8.95 5.07
C THR A 160 3.00 -10.31 4.46
N ALA A 161 1.73 -10.74 4.44
CA ALA A 161 1.33 -11.95 3.73
C ALA A 161 1.28 -11.69 2.21
N GLY A 162 2.25 -12.25 1.48
CA GLY A 162 2.52 -11.97 0.07
C GLY A 162 1.36 -12.29 -0.86
N LEU A 163 0.79 -13.51 -0.78
CA LEU A 163 -0.31 -13.93 -1.64
C LEU A 163 -1.59 -13.13 -1.41
N ASN A 164 -2.02 -12.94 -0.16
CA ASN A 164 -3.17 -12.10 0.16
C ASN A 164 -2.97 -10.66 -0.38
N THR A 165 -1.76 -10.12 -0.19
CA THR A 165 -1.38 -8.80 -0.70
C THR A 165 -1.47 -8.73 -2.23
N ALA A 166 -0.91 -9.71 -2.94
CA ALA A 166 -0.96 -9.78 -4.39
C ALA A 166 -2.40 -9.87 -4.91
N HIS A 167 -3.21 -10.77 -4.35
CA HIS A 167 -4.60 -10.94 -4.75
C HIS A 167 -5.43 -9.67 -4.50
N GLY A 168 -5.28 -9.04 -3.34
CA GLY A 168 -5.94 -7.77 -3.02
C GLY A 168 -5.63 -6.68 -4.04
N VAL A 169 -4.35 -6.50 -4.40
CA VAL A 169 -3.95 -5.55 -5.45
C VAL A 169 -4.53 -5.92 -6.82
N LEU A 170 -4.32 -7.15 -7.28
CA LEU A 170 -4.71 -7.59 -8.63
C LEU A 170 -6.22 -7.57 -8.82
N ASP A 171 -6.98 -8.00 -7.82
CA ASP A 171 -8.44 -7.97 -7.84
C ASP A 171 -9.00 -6.55 -7.65
N GLY A 172 -8.31 -5.68 -6.91
CA GLY A 172 -8.62 -4.25 -6.86
C GLY A 172 -8.45 -3.57 -8.22
N ILE A 173 -7.42 -3.93 -8.98
CA ILE A 173 -7.23 -3.48 -10.38
C ILE A 173 -8.37 -3.98 -11.27
N ARG A 174 -8.72 -5.27 -11.21
CA ARG A 174 -9.87 -5.84 -11.94
C ARG A 174 -11.17 -5.11 -11.59
N ALA A 175 -11.41 -4.86 -10.31
CA ALA A 175 -12.59 -4.16 -9.83
C ALA A 175 -12.66 -2.74 -10.39
N ALA A 176 -11.56 -1.98 -10.33
CA ALA A 176 -11.48 -0.65 -10.92
C ALA A 176 -11.72 -0.67 -12.43
N GLN A 177 -11.10 -1.61 -13.16
CA GLN A 177 -11.26 -1.75 -14.61
C GLN A 177 -12.70 -2.12 -15.03
N ARG A 178 -13.44 -2.83 -14.18
CA ARG A 178 -14.85 -3.21 -14.39
C ARG A 178 -15.84 -2.19 -13.83
N PHE A 179 -15.39 -1.24 -13.01
CA PHE A 179 -16.25 -0.26 -12.36
C PHE A 179 -16.71 0.80 -13.37
N ALA A 180 -17.96 0.73 -13.81
CA ALA A 180 -18.49 1.59 -14.88
C ALA A 180 -18.27 3.11 -14.65
N PRO A 181 -18.41 3.67 -13.44
CA PRO A 181 -18.11 5.08 -13.19
C PRO A 181 -16.64 5.46 -13.44
N ALA A 182 -15.69 4.52 -13.33
CA ALA A 182 -14.27 4.74 -13.65
C ALA A 182 -14.04 5.01 -15.15
N ARG A 183 -14.93 4.51 -16.02
CA ARG A 183 -14.83 4.62 -17.50
C ARG A 183 -13.51 4.09 -18.05
N LEU A 184 -13.00 3.00 -17.45
CA LEU A 184 -11.85 2.25 -17.93
C LEU A 184 -12.30 1.23 -18.99
N ASN A 185 -11.37 0.75 -19.81
CA ASN A 185 -11.61 -0.16 -20.93
C ASN A 185 -11.33 -1.62 -20.54
N GLY A 186 -11.78 -2.04 -19.36
CA GLY A 186 -11.52 -3.39 -18.83
C GLY A 186 -10.02 -3.72 -18.82
N ALA A 187 -9.69 -4.97 -19.16
CA ALA A 187 -8.31 -5.46 -19.23
C ALA A 187 -7.43 -4.74 -20.28
N ALA A 188 -8.04 -4.04 -21.25
CA ALA A 188 -7.30 -3.26 -22.25
C ALA A 188 -6.87 -1.88 -21.72
N THR A 189 -7.21 -1.51 -20.48
CA THR A 189 -6.73 -0.27 -19.87
C THR A 189 -5.22 -0.31 -19.63
N PRO A 190 -4.44 0.63 -20.18
CA PRO A 190 -3.03 0.78 -19.84
C PRO A 190 -2.89 1.01 -18.33
N THR A 191 -2.21 0.09 -17.66
CA THR A 191 -2.10 0.05 -16.20
C THR A 191 -0.63 0.05 -15.79
N ALA A 192 -0.28 0.79 -14.74
CA ALA A 192 1.04 0.76 -14.12
C ALA A 192 0.89 0.67 -12.60
N LEU A 193 1.91 0.15 -11.90
CA LEU A 193 1.93 0.01 -10.45
C LEU A 193 2.95 0.98 -9.86
N MET A 194 2.65 1.53 -8.68
CA MET A 194 3.55 2.41 -7.93
C MET A 194 3.37 2.22 -6.43
N GLY A 195 4.48 2.07 -5.71
CA GLY A 195 4.46 2.04 -4.24
C GLY A 195 5.85 2.20 -3.63
N TYR A 196 5.88 2.58 -2.36
CA TYR A 196 7.10 2.73 -1.56
C TYR A 196 6.98 1.97 -0.25
N SER A 197 8.06 1.43 0.30
CA SER A 197 8.06 0.68 1.58
C SER A 197 7.05 -0.49 1.55
N GLY A 198 6.10 -0.56 2.48
CA GLY A 198 4.99 -1.52 2.42
C GLY A 198 4.19 -1.46 1.10
N GLY A 199 4.08 -0.28 0.49
CA GLY A 199 3.49 -0.14 -0.85
C GLY A 199 4.34 -0.77 -1.95
N ALA A 200 5.66 -0.73 -1.82
CA ALA A 200 6.56 -1.44 -2.74
C ALA A 200 6.49 -2.96 -2.55
N LEU A 201 6.29 -3.43 -1.30
CA LEU A 201 5.97 -4.82 -1.01
C LEU A 201 4.77 -5.27 -1.83
N ALA A 202 3.68 -4.52 -1.72
CA ALA A 202 2.44 -4.86 -2.41
C ALA A 202 2.55 -4.77 -3.93
N SER A 203 3.26 -3.77 -4.44
CA SER A 203 3.50 -3.62 -5.88
C SER A 203 4.29 -4.78 -6.46
N GLN A 204 5.33 -5.25 -5.77
CA GLN A 204 6.18 -6.35 -6.24
C GLN A 204 5.51 -7.71 -6.10
N TRP A 205 4.81 -7.99 -4.99
CA TRP A 205 4.02 -9.21 -4.86
C TRP A 205 2.94 -9.32 -5.94
N ALA A 206 2.25 -8.22 -6.25
CA ALA A 206 1.32 -8.19 -7.38
C ALA A 206 2.02 -8.49 -8.71
N ASN A 207 3.21 -7.94 -8.95
CA ASN A 207 3.99 -8.18 -10.18
C ASN A 207 4.45 -9.64 -10.32
N GLU A 208 4.93 -10.24 -9.22
CA GLU A 208 5.35 -11.64 -9.12
C GLU A 208 4.21 -12.63 -9.38
N ILE A 209 3.02 -12.34 -8.84
CA ILE A 209 1.89 -13.26 -8.89
C ILE A 209 1.03 -13.05 -10.15
N GLN A 210 1.07 -11.85 -10.75
CA GLN A 210 0.27 -11.50 -11.94
C GLN A 210 0.30 -12.56 -13.06
N PRO A 211 1.46 -13.11 -13.47
CA PRO A 211 1.49 -14.09 -14.57
C PRO A 211 0.65 -15.34 -14.32
N SER A 212 0.52 -15.77 -13.06
CA SER A 212 -0.20 -16.99 -12.68
C SER A 212 -1.66 -16.73 -12.27
N TYR A 213 -1.93 -15.63 -11.56
CA TYR A 213 -3.24 -15.33 -10.97
C TYR A 213 -4.11 -14.42 -11.85
N ALA A 214 -3.47 -13.47 -12.55
CA ALA A 214 -4.15 -12.47 -13.36
C ALA A 214 -3.45 -12.23 -14.70
N PRO A 215 -3.25 -13.28 -15.53
CA PRO A 215 -2.49 -13.20 -16.78
C PRO A 215 -3.08 -12.20 -17.79
N GLU A 216 -4.37 -11.87 -17.68
CA GLU A 216 -5.06 -10.90 -18.52
C GLU A 216 -4.69 -9.45 -18.20
N LEU A 217 -4.21 -9.16 -16.98
CA LEU A 217 -3.74 -7.82 -16.61
C LEU A 217 -2.33 -7.61 -17.17
N LYS A 218 -2.16 -6.61 -18.04
CA LYS A 218 -0.84 -6.25 -18.58
C LYS A 218 -0.40 -4.92 -18.00
N PHE A 219 0.72 -4.91 -17.28
CA PHE A 219 1.27 -3.67 -16.74
C PHE A 219 2.32 -3.07 -17.67
N ALA A 220 2.22 -1.77 -17.91
CA ALA A 220 3.20 -1.02 -18.66
C ALA A 220 4.55 -0.93 -17.91
N GLY A 221 4.50 -1.00 -16.58
CA GLY A 221 5.66 -1.15 -15.70
C GLY A 221 5.28 -0.92 -14.24
N VAL A 222 6.25 -1.21 -13.36
CA VAL A 222 6.14 -1.08 -11.91
C VAL A 222 7.22 -0.14 -11.39
N ALA A 223 6.87 0.84 -10.56
CA ALA A 223 7.83 1.62 -9.79
C ALA A 223 7.74 1.21 -8.31
N ALA A 224 8.85 0.75 -7.73
CA ALA A 224 8.90 0.26 -6.36
C ALA A 224 10.17 0.79 -5.67
N GLY A 225 10.04 1.43 -4.51
CA GLY A 225 11.19 1.88 -3.75
C GLY A 225 11.13 1.55 -2.28
N GLY A 226 12.27 1.58 -1.60
CA GLY A 226 12.36 1.17 -0.19
C GLY A 226 11.88 -0.27 -0.01
N VAL A 227 12.32 -1.20 -0.86
CA VAL A 227 11.64 -2.49 -1.05
C VAL A 227 11.96 -3.46 0.08
N PRO A 228 10.98 -3.90 0.89
CA PRO A 228 11.18 -4.92 1.91
C PRO A 228 11.18 -6.32 1.27
N ALA A 229 12.26 -6.65 0.54
CA ALA A 229 12.37 -7.89 -0.23
C ALA A 229 12.41 -9.16 0.63
N ASP A 230 12.86 -9.06 1.89
CA ASP A 230 12.99 -10.18 2.82
C ASP A 230 12.68 -9.69 4.26
N MET A 231 11.44 -9.92 4.71
CA MET A 231 11.01 -9.52 6.06
C MET A 231 11.73 -10.30 7.17
N GLY A 232 12.21 -11.52 6.90
CA GLY A 232 13.00 -12.29 7.86
C GLY A 232 14.39 -11.70 8.07
N TYR A 233 15.03 -11.25 6.99
CA TYR A 233 16.28 -10.50 7.06
C TYR A 233 16.11 -9.19 7.84
N ILE A 234 15.08 -8.40 7.49
CA ILE A 234 14.77 -7.12 8.13
C ILE A 234 14.55 -7.32 9.63
N ALA A 235 13.71 -8.29 10.01
CA ALA A 235 13.41 -8.60 11.41
C ALA A 235 14.67 -8.84 12.26
N ARG A 236 15.65 -9.60 11.73
CA ARG A 236 16.92 -9.85 12.44
C ARG A 236 17.78 -8.60 12.61
N GLN A 237 17.72 -7.65 11.68
CA GLN A 237 18.52 -6.43 11.75
C GLN A 237 17.95 -5.44 12.76
N ILE A 238 16.62 -5.35 12.87
CA ILE A 238 15.95 -4.33 13.68
C ILE A 238 15.61 -4.79 15.10
N ASP A 239 15.71 -6.08 15.42
CA ASP A 239 15.35 -6.64 16.73
C ASP A 239 16.18 -6.03 17.88
N GLY A 240 15.49 -5.55 18.92
CA GLY A 240 16.10 -4.81 20.03
C GLY A 240 16.53 -3.36 19.71
N GLY A 241 16.39 -2.90 18.46
CA GLY A 241 16.68 -1.54 18.02
C GLY A 241 15.45 -0.61 18.05
N PRO A 242 15.61 0.66 17.63
CA PRO A 242 14.51 1.64 17.60
C PRO A 242 13.34 1.23 16.69
N LEU A 243 13.60 0.42 15.65
CA LEU A 243 12.59 -0.04 14.69
C LEU A 243 11.99 -1.42 15.03
N SER A 244 12.28 -1.98 16.21
CA SER A 244 11.82 -3.32 16.61
C SER A 244 10.30 -3.52 16.52
N GLY A 245 9.52 -2.44 16.64
CA GLY A 245 8.07 -2.53 16.52
C GLY A 245 7.60 -2.99 15.14
N VAL A 246 8.35 -2.71 14.07
CA VAL A 246 8.05 -3.24 12.74
C VAL A 246 8.16 -4.76 12.71
N TYR A 247 9.18 -5.34 13.35
CA TYR A 247 9.28 -6.80 13.46
C TYR A 247 8.09 -7.39 14.24
N ILE A 248 7.77 -6.83 15.40
CA ILE A 248 6.68 -7.34 16.24
C ILE A 248 5.34 -7.21 15.51
N GLY A 249 5.10 -6.08 14.83
CA GLY A 249 3.90 -5.89 14.02
C GLY A 249 3.82 -6.87 12.84
N ALA A 250 4.92 -7.06 12.12
CA ALA A 250 4.97 -8.01 10.99
C ALA A 250 4.70 -9.45 11.45
N ALA A 251 5.21 -9.85 12.61
CA ALA A 251 4.93 -11.16 13.19
C ALA A 251 3.43 -11.35 13.50
N VAL A 252 2.76 -10.32 14.02
CA VAL A 252 1.29 -10.34 14.22
C VAL A 252 0.59 -10.46 12.87
N GLY A 253 0.91 -9.62 11.89
CA GLY A 253 0.26 -9.61 10.57
C GLY A 253 0.38 -10.95 9.85
N LEU A 254 1.61 -11.49 9.79
CA LEU A 254 1.89 -12.75 9.11
C LEU A 254 1.17 -13.92 9.81
N SER A 255 1.12 -13.94 11.14
CA SER A 255 0.44 -15.01 11.89
C SER A 255 -1.07 -15.12 11.58
N ARG A 256 -1.72 -14.04 11.11
CA ARG A 256 -3.14 -14.05 10.72
C ARG A 256 -3.40 -14.81 9.43
N ALA A 257 -2.44 -14.81 8.51
CA ALA A 257 -2.52 -15.58 7.27
C ALA A 257 -2.09 -17.04 7.45
N TYR A 258 -1.24 -17.30 8.44
CA TYR A 258 -0.53 -18.56 8.60
C TYR A 258 -0.77 -19.19 10.00
N PRO A 259 -1.87 -19.95 10.19
CA PRO A 259 -2.19 -20.61 11.46
C PRO A 259 -1.17 -21.69 11.90
N GLU A 260 -0.26 -22.12 11.02
CA GLU A 260 0.89 -22.96 11.36
C GLU A 260 1.92 -22.24 12.25
N ILE A 261 1.87 -20.91 12.33
CA ILE A 261 2.55 -20.14 13.37
C ILE A 261 1.67 -20.23 14.62
N ASP A 262 1.84 -21.29 15.39
CA ASP A 262 1.05 -21.52 16.60
C ASP A 262 1.46 -20.56 17.73
N LEU A 263 0.92 -19.33 17.67
CA LEU A 263 1.18 -18.30 18.67
C LEU A 263 0.72 -18.72 20.07
N ALA A 264 -0.21 -19.66 20.20
CA ALA A 264 -0.68 -20.10 21.53
C ALA A 264 0.43 -20.83 22.31
N THR A 265 1.30 -21.56 21.61
CA THR A 265 2.46 -22.27 22.19
C THR A 265 3.75 -21.47 22.10
N LEU A 266 3.91 -20.65 21.06
CA LEU A 266 5.12 -19.87 20.83
C LEU A 266 5.21 -18.59 21.68
N LEU A 267 4.09 -17.99 22.09
CA LEU A 267 4.08 -16.78 22.91
C LEU A 267 4.06 -17.09 24.41
N ASN A 268 4.87 -16.37 25.17
CA ASN A 268 4.74 -16.31 26.63
C ASN A 268 3.58 -15.37 27.03
N ALA A 269 3.28 -15.24 28.33
CA ALA A 269 2.15 -14.41 28.79
C ALA A 269 2.26 -12.94 28.38
N ARG A 270 3.49 -12.38 28.40
CA ARG A 270 3.77 -11.01 27.95
C ARG A 270 3.57 -10.88 26.45
N GLY A 271 4.01 -11.87 25.66
CA GLY A 271 3.80 -11.92 24.22
C GLY A 271 2.34 -11.96 23.84
N LYS A 272 1.53 -12.79 24.50
CA LYS A 272 0.07 -12.86 24.27
C LYS A 272 -0.60 -11.50 24.48
N ALA A 273 -0.25 -10.81 25.57
CA ALA A 273 -0.77 -9.46 25.83
C ALA A 273 -0.29 -8.43 24.79
N ALA A 274 1.00 -8.45 24.45
CA ALA A 274 1.58 -7.52 23.48
C ALA A 274 1.00 -7.73 22.06
N PHE A 275 0.90 -8.96 21.58
CA PHE A 275 0.35 -9.28 20.25
C PHE A 275 -1.14 -8.92 20.16
N ALA A 276 -1.92 -9.13 21.22
CA ALA A 276 -3.32 -8.72 21.26
C ALA A 276 -3.50 -7.20 21.20
N GLU A 277 -2.57 -6.43 21.76
CA GLU A 277 -2.59 -4.97 21.74
C GLU A 277 -2.06 -4.41 20.41
N VAL A 278 -0.89 -4.86 19.97
CA VAL A 278 -0.29 -4.51 18.67
C VAL A 278 -1.23 -4.86 17.51
N GLY A 279 -1.98 -5.96 17.64
CA GLY A 279 -3.01 -6.35 16.68
C GLY A 279 -4.17 -5.38 16.51
N LYS A 280 -4.22 -4.27 17.25
CA LYS A 280 -5.24 -3.21 17.10
C LYS A 280 -4.66 -1.90 16.59
N GLN A 281 -3.38 -1.89 16.23
CA GLN A 281 -2.60 -0.68 16.01
C GLN A 281 -2.22 -0.46 14.54
N CYS A 282 -1.94 0.80 14.21
CA CYS A 282 -1.26 1.20 12.98
C CYS A 282 0.27 1.32 13.20
N ILE A 283 1.05 1.46 12.14
CA ILE A 283 2.53 1.45 12.20
C ILE A 283 3.11 2.48 13.15
N ASP A 284 2.57 3.69 13.18
CA ASP A 284 3.02 4.77 14.08
C ASP A 284 2.92 4.34 15.55
N GLN A 285 1.84 3.65 15.91
CA GLN A 285 1.56 3.21 17.27
C GLN A 285 2.45 2.04 17.68
N PHE A 286 2.51 0.95 16.88
CA PHE A 286 3.31 -0.21 17.27
C PHE A 286 4.81 0.04 17.13
N SER A 287 5.25 0.88 16.19
CA SER A 287 6.67 1.20 16.02
C SER A 287 7.22 1.93 17.24
N VAL A 288 6.47 2.92 17.75
CA VAL A 288 6.85 3.66 18.97
C VAL A 288 6.66 2.79 20.21
N GLY A 289 5.50 2.13 20.35
CA GLY A 289 5.15 1.37 21.55
C GLY A 289 6.04 0.15 21.80
N GLN A 290 6.68 -0.36 20.75
CA GLN A 290 7.55 -1.54 20.80
C GLN A 290 9.02 -1.24 20.47
N ALA A 291 9.42 0.03 20.41
CA ALA A 291 10.81 0.40 20.22
C ALA A 291 11.72 -0.24 21.28
N PHE A 292 12.90 -0.69 20.87
CA PHE A 292 13.94 -1.34 21.70
C PHE A 292 13.51 -2.67 22.38
N ARG A 293 12.35 -3.22 22.03
CA ARG A 293 11.91 -4.54 22.51
C ARG A 293 12.55 -5.63 21.67
N ARG A 294 12.87 -6.76 22.31
CA ARG A 294 13.33 -7.95 21.60
C ARG A 294 12.20 -8.94 21.47
N MET A 295 12.09 -9.64 20.33
CA MET A 295 11.08 -10.69 20.19
C MET A 295 11.24 -11.79 21.24
N ALA A 296 12.49 -12.07 21.66
CA ALA A 296 12.80 -13.02 22.75
C ALA A 296 12.08 -12.68 24.07
N ASP A 297 11.68 -11.43 24.32
CA ASP A 297 10.88 -11.04 25.48
C ASP A 297 9.43 -11.57 25.43
N TYR A 298 8.95 -11.93 24.24
CA TYR A 298 7.55 -12.27 23.95
C TYR A 298 7.30 -13.74 23.65
N VAL A 299 8.35 -14.49 23.34
CA VAL A 299 8.24 -15.90 22.95
C VAL A 299 8.71 -16.86 24.05
N THR A 300 8.39 -18.14 23.91
CA THR A 300 8.85 -19.25 24.76
C THR A 300 10.08 -19.96 24.20
N VAL A 301 10.52 -19.57 23.00
CA VAL A 301 11.68 -20.11 22.28
C VAL A 301 12.82 -19.08 22.24
N PRO A 302 14.09 -19.49 22.07
CA PRO A 302 15.20 -18.55 22.03
C PRO A 302 15.14 -17.56 20.86
N GLU A 303 14.71 -18.02 19.69
CA GLU A 303 14.59 -17.22 18.47
C GLU A 303 13.37 -17.68 17.66
N LEU A 304 12.39 -16.78 17.49
CA LEU A 304 11.14 -17.07 16.79
C LEU A 304 11.40 -17.39 15.31
N LEU A 305 12.30 -16.63 14.68
CA LEU A 305 12.65 -16.78 13.26
C LEU A 305 13.39 -18.10 12.98
N ASP A 306 13.77 -18.85 14.02
CA ASP A 306 14.43 -20.14 13.90
C ASP A 306 13.51 -21.35 14.05
N VAL A 307 12.26 -21.13 14.49
CA VAL A 307 11.24 -22.17 14.57
C VAL A 307 10.94 -22.71 13.17
N PRO A 308 10.95 -24.04 12.93
CA PRO A 308 10.80 -24.60 11.58
C PRO A 308 9.56 -24.15 10.82
N ALA A 309 8.40 -24.05 11.49
CA ALA A 309 7.17 -23.56 10.88
C ALA A 309 7.29 -22.09 10.47
N VAL A 310 7.86 -21.24 11.33
CA VAL A 310 8.10 -19.81 11.05
C VAL A 310 9.09 -19.63 9.90
N LYS A 311 10.20 -20.38 9.90
CA LYS A 311 11.18 -20.38 8.79
C LYS A 311 10.54 -20.68 7.45
N ARG A 312 9.68 -21.71 7.40
CA ARG A 312 8.97 -22.08 6.18
C ARG A 312 8.05 -20.96 5.71
N VAL A 313 7.22 -20.42 6.61
CA VAL A 313 6.31 -19.32 6.28
C VAL A 313 7.08 -18.08 5.80
N ILE A 314 8.18 -17.71 6.45
CA ILE A 314 9.02 -16.60 5.99
C ILE A 314 9.52 -16.87 4.58
N ALA A 315 10.06 -18.08 4.31
CA ALA A 315 10.55 -18.43 2.98
C ALA A 315 9.46 -18.38 1.90
N GLU A 316 8.21 -18.71 2.24
CA GLU A 316 7.05 -18.55 1.35
C GLU A 316 6.70 -17.07 1.08
N ASN A 317 7.16 -16.13 1.92
CA ASN A 317 6.88 -14.70 1.83
C ASN A 317 8.15 -13.85 1.54
N VAL A 318 9.23 -14.47 1.04
CA VAL A 318 10.40 -13.77 0.50
C VAL A 318 10.20 -13.53 -1.00
N MET A 319 10.48 -12.30 -1.45
CA MET A 319 10.37 -11.94 -2.86
C MET A 319 11.36 -12.68 -3.75
N GLY A 320 10.99 -12.76 -5.02
CA GLY A 320 11.73 -13.46 -6.06
C GLY A 320 11.40 -14.94 -6.10
N GLY A 321 10.42 -15.44 -5.35
CA GLY A 321 9.93 -16.80 -5.48
C GLY A 321 9.28 -17.07 -6.83
N HIS A 322 8.73 -16.02 -7.45
CA HIS A 322 8.07 -16.06 -8.75
C HIS A 322 8.73 -15.11 -9.74
N GLU A 323 8.56 -15.39 -11.03
CA GLU A 323 9.04 -14.50 -12.10
C GLU A 323 8.03 -13.37 -12.31
N PRO A 324 8.43 -12.09 -12.16
CA PRO A 324 7.51 -10.98 -12.30
C PRO A 324 7.12 -10.73 -13.75
N GLY A 325 5.86 -10.34 -13.96
CA GLY A 325 5.28 -10.20 -15.30
C GLY A 325 5.65 -8.91 -16.05
N SER A 326 6.21 -7.91 -15.38
CA SER A 326 6.38 -6.57 -15.95
C SER A 326 7.69 -5.87 -15.58
N PRO A 327 8.23 -5.00 -16.45
CA PRO A 327 9.43 -4.24 -16.18
C PRO A 327 9.33 -3.37 -14.94
N THR A 328 10.42 -3.30 -14.18
CA THR A 328 10.42 -2.65 -12.87
C THR A 328 11.49 -1.57 -12.77
N TYR A 329 11.11 -0.44 -12.20
CA TYR A 329 12.02 0.57 -11.68
C TYR A 329 12.12 0.44 -10.17
N PHE A 330 13.30 0.04 -9.71
CA PHE A 330 13.68 0.03 -8.30
C PHE A 330 14.42 1.31 -7.94
N TYR A 331 14.10 1.87 -6.77
CA TYR A 331 14.88 2.94 -6.17
C TYR A 331 15.07 2.71 -4.67
N GLN A 332 16.32 2.76 -4.21
CA GLN A 332 16.66 2.35 -2.84
C GLN A 332 17.67 3.28 -2.21
N GLY A 333 17.45 3.68 -0.95
CA GLY A 333 18.44 4.42 -0.17
C GLY A 333 19.64 3.55 0.18
N ILE A 334 20.85 4.06 -0.01
CA ILE A 334 22.06 3.32 0.40
C ILE A 334 22.13 3.17 1.93
N PHE A 335 21.65 4.18 2.66
CA PHE A 335 21.62 4.22 4.13
C PHE A 335 20.25 3.88 4.71
N ASP A 336 19.43 3.16 3.95
CA ASP A 336 18.12 2.71 4.40
C ASP A 336 18.27 1.71 5.56
N GLU A 337 17.79 2.12 6.73
CA GLU A 337 17.92 1.43 8.00
C GLU A 337 16.81 0.40 8.24
N LEU A 338 15.76 0.40 7.41
CA LEU A 338 14.60 -0.50 7.53
C LEU A 338 14.59 -1.55 6.41
N THR A 339 14.86 -1.13 5.19
CA THR A 339 14.89 -1.97 3.98
C THR A 339 16.32 -1.95 3.42
N PRO A 340 17.22 -2.77 3.99
CA PRO A 340 18.63 -2.70 3.65
C PRO A 340 18.87 -3.19 2.21
N ILE A 341 19.96 -2.69 1.62
CA ILE A 341 20.35 -2.96 0.22
C ILE A 341 20.52 -4.46 -0.11
N PRO A 342 21.15 -5.33 0.71
CA PRO A 342 21.52 -6.68 0.26
C PRO A 342 20.36 -7.58 -0.20
N PRO A 343 19.20 -7.65 0.50
CA PRO A 343 18.02 -8.34 -0.02
C PRO A 343 17.51 -7.77 -1.35
N VAL A 344 17.53 -6.44 -1.53
CA VAL A 344 17.08 -5.77 -2.76
C VAL A 344 18.03 -6.07 -3.92
N ASP A 345 19.35 -6.04 -3.69
CA ASP A 345 20.36 -6.41 -4.68
C ASP A 345 20.18 -7.84 -5.18
N LYS A 346 19.93 -8.77 -4.25
CA LYS A 346 19.67 -10.17 -4.57
C LYS A 346 18.41 -10.32 -5.41
N LEU A 347 17.35 -9.58 -5.09
CA LEU A 347 16.10 -9.57 -5.84
C LEU A 347 16.30 -9.04 -7.26
N VAL A 348 16.96 -7.89 -7.40
CA VAL A 348 17.29 -7.27 -8.69
C VAL A 348 18.12 -8.22 -9.56
N ALA A 349 19.18 -8.81 -9.00
CA ALA A 349 20.01 -9.76 -9.72
C ALA A 349 19.21 -10.99 -10.19
N LYS A 350 18.29 -11.50 -9.35
CA LYS A 350 17.41 -12.62 -9.72
C LYS A 350 16.47 -12.26 -10.87
N TYR A 351 15.87 -11.06 -10.84
CA TYR A 351 15.00 -10.59 -11.92
C TYR A 351 15.75 -10.32 -13.22
N CYS A 352 16.94 -9.73 -13.14
CA CYS A 352 17.81 -9.58 -14.30
C CYS A 352 18.19 -10.93 -14.92
N ALA A 353 18.53 -11.93 -14.11
CA ALA A 353 18.84 -13.28 -14.58
C ALA A 353 17.63 -13.99 -15.23
N ALA A 354 16.41 -13.62 -14.85
CA ALA A 354 15.17 -14.08 -15.48
C ALA A 354 14.80 -13.29 -16.76
N GLY A 355 15.59 -12.28 -17.17
CA GLY A 355 15.34 -11.48 -18.36
C GLY A 355 14.32 -10.34 -18.17
N VAL A 356 13.91 -10.06 -16.93
CA VAL A 356 13.06 -8.93 -16.61
C VAL A 356 13.86 -7.65 -16.80
N LYS A 357 13.30 -6.68 -17.52
CA LYS A 357 13.93 -5.37 -17.67
C LYS A 357 13.83 -4.59 -16.36
N ILE A 358 14.97 -4.37 -15.72
CA ILE A 358 15.06 -3.64 -14.45
C ILE A 358 15.85 -2.36 -14.64
N LYS A 359 15.30 -1.22 -14.21
CA LYS A 359 16.08 -0.01 -13.89
C LYS A 359 16.26 0.04 -12.38
N TYR A 360 17.49 0.12 -11.89
CA TYR A 360 17.76 0.16 -10.46
C TYR A 360 18.63 1.37 -10.08
N ASP A 361 18.04 2.31 -9.35
CA ASP A 361 18.72 3.51 -8.87
C ASP A 361 19.00 3.38 -7.37
N ARG A 362 20.27 3.45 -6.98
CA ARG A 362 20.67 3.59 -5.57
C ARG A 362 20.85 5.06 -5.24
N ILE A 363 20.08 5.55 -4.28
CA ILE A 363 20.07 6.95 -3.88
C ILE A 363 21.15 7.16 -2.81
N PRO A 364 22.19 7.99 -3.08
CA PRO A 364 23.39 8.05 -2.27
C PRO A 364 23.24 8.82 -0.96
N VAL A 365 22.19 9.63 -0.82
CA VAL A 365 21.93 10.46 0.37
C VAL A 365 20.48 10.25 0.78
N GLY A 366 20.24 9.95 2.05
CA GLY A 366 18.91 9.72 2.59
C GLY A 366 18.78 8.36 3.26
N GLU A 367 17.92 8.33 4.27
CA GLU A 367 17.46 7.13 4.97
C GLU A 367 16.05 6.73 4.47
N HIS A 368 15.41 5.73 5.09
CA HIS A 368 14.18 5.14 4.57
C HIS A 368 13.06 6.16 4.28
N VAL A 369 12.84 7.15 5.13
CA VAL A 369 11.73 8.11 5.00
C VAL A 369 12.04 9.19 3.96
N THR A 370 13.24 9.77 4.01
CA THR A 370 13.68 10.84 3.09
C THR A 370 13.74 10.34 1.64
N VAL A 371 14.12 9.08 1.42
CA VAL A 371 14.14 8.48 0.09
C VAL A 371 12.75 8.31 -0.51
N ALA A 372 11.70 8.16 0.30
CA ALA A 372 10.31 8.15 -0.19
C ALA A 372 10.00 9.43 -0.99
N VAL A 373 10.43 10.58 -0.47
CA VAL A 373 10.22 11.90 -1.08
C VAL A 373 11.19 12.15 -2.24
N GLN A 374 12.47 11.84 -2.06
CA GLN A 374 13.50 12.10 -3.07
C GLN A 374 13.32 11.22 -4.32
N GLY A 375 12.88 9.97 -4.15
CA GLY A 375 12.67 9.02 -5.24
C GLY A 375 11.35 9.21 -5.99
N ALA A 376 10.34 9.84 -5.35
CA ALA A 376 9.00 10.00 -5.91
C ALA A 376 8.97 10.65 -7.30
N PRO A 377 9.70 11.74 -7.61
CA PRO A 377 9.74 12.31 -8.96
C PRO A 377 10.20 11.30 -10.03
N GLY A 378 11.19 10.47 -9.72
CA GLY A 378 11.67 9.43 -10.62
C GLY A 378 10.65 8.31 -10.83
N ALA A 379 9.94 7.91 -9.77
CA ALA A 379 8.88 6.91 -9.83
C ALA A 379 7.69 7.40 -10.67
N LEU A 380 7.24 8.64 -10.43
CA LEU A 380 6.21 9.33 -11.22
C LEU A 380 6.60 9.41 -12.70
N ALA A 381 7.83 9.83 -13.00
CA ALA A 381 8.33 9.91 -14.36
C ALA A 381 8.35 8.53 -15.04
N TYR A 382 8.83 7.49 -14.35
CA TYR A 382 8.86 6.13 -14.88
C TYR A 382 7.45 5.63 -15.22
N VAL A 383 6.50 5.76 -14.30
CA VAL A 383 5.10 5.34 -14.52
C VAL A 383 4.47 6.08 -15.69
N ASN A 384 4.66 7.40 -15.76
CA ASN A 384 4.16 8.23 -16.86
C ASN A 384 4.75 7.80 -18.21
N ASP A 385 6.06 7.54 -18.26
CA ASP A 385 6.76 7.13 -19.47
C ASP A 385 6.29 5.76 -19.97
N ARG A 386 6.10 4.79 -19.05
CA ARG A 386 5.55 3.47 -19.38
C ARG A 386 4.13 3.57 -19.92
N LEU A 387 3.28 4.33 -19.24
CA LEU A 387 1.90 4.59 -19.68
C LEU A 387 1.83 5.38 -20.99
N ALA A 388 2.88 6.10 -21.37
CA ALA A 388 3.03 6.78 -22.65
C ALA A 388 3.67 5.91 -23.75
N GLY A 389 3.98 4.64 -23.47
CA GLY A 389 4.58 3.71 -24.42
C GLY A 389 6.06 3.99 -24.72
N LYS A 390 6.76 4.75 -23.86
CA LYS A 390 8.20 5.00 -24.05
C LYS A 390 9.02 3.74 -23.73
N PRO A 391 10.14 3.50 -24.45
CA PRO A 391 11.00 2.33 -24.26
C PRO A 391 11.41 2.13 -22.81
N VAL A 392 11.39 0.87 -22.37
CA VAL A 392 11.77 0.47 -21.00
C VAL A 392 13.30 0.52 -20.84
N PRO A 393 13.84 1.35 -19.93
CA PRO A 393 15.27 1.35 -19.61
C PRO A 393 15.67 0.08 -18.86
N SER A 394 16.93 -0.34 -18.98
CA SER A 394 17.51 -1.46 -18.24
C SER A 394 18.90 -1.10 -17.73
N SER A 395 19.17 -1.51 -16.49
CA SER A 395 20.48 -1.54 -15.84
C SER A 395 20.87 -2.97 -15.41
N CYS A 396 20.09 -3.98 -15.81
CA CYS A 396 20.67 -5.26 -16.17
C CYS A 396 21.55 -5.03 -17.41
#